data_AF-A0AAV0NLI3-F1
#
_entry.id   AF-A0AAV0NLI3-F1
#
_cell.length_a   1.000
_cell.length_b   1.000
_cell.length_c   1.000
_cell.angle_alpha   90.00
_cell.angle_beta   90.00
_cell.angle_gamma   90.00
#
_symmetry.space_group_name_H-M   'P 1'
#
loop_
_entity.id
_entity.type
_entity.pdbx_description
1 polymer ?
#
loop_
_entity_poly.entity_id
_entity_poly.type
_entity_poly.pdbx_seq_one_letter_code
_entity_poly.pdbx_strand_id
1 'polypeptide(L)'
;MTKCRLTITAARTPSLLVSTKLNEANIIKKFPNMDACAAFAYVLNAEATKKYFGSRSLAQETRMARSLLHNLLDVVQKLQKARIESINFVDATFISASVERLDLQLSFVNVNSYTKMNVMLDMTWLKHGVYPSDIIPHSIQVSRTKKSNSEALSAQAKAAVNNLRAGCFRILGLCRCISQAMSQ
;
A
#
# COMPACT_ATOMS: atom_id res chain seq x y z
N MET A 1 10.16 -69.24 0.67
CA MET A 1 9.26 -68.05 0.57
C MET A 1 9.71 -67.03 1.59
N THR A 2 10.34 -65.94 1.14
CA THR A 2 10.89 -64.90 2.03
C THR A 2 9.77 -63.94 2.43
N LYS A 3 9.45 -63.88 3.72
CA LYS A 3 8.36 -63.07 4.27
C LYS A 3 8.83 -61.61 4.41
N CYS A 4 8.34 -60.72 3.55
CA CYS A 4 8.60 -59.28 3.66
C CYS A 4 7.63 -58.64 4.65
N ARG A 5 8.14 -57.92 5.66
CA ARG A 5 7.34 -57.17 6.63
C ARG A 5 7.56 -55.69 6.42
N LEU A 6 6.54 -55.01 5.91
CA LEU A 6 6.49 -53.56 5.78
C LEU A 6 5.87 -52.96 7.05
N THR A 7 6.56 -52.01 7.69
CA THR A 7 6.04 -51.26 8.84
C THR A 7 5.92 -49.79 8.43
N ILE A 8 4.69 -49.28 8.37
CA ILE A 8 4.41 -47.87 8.10
C ILE A 8 4.03 -47.21 9.42
N THR A 9 4.85 -46.28 9.89
CA THR A 9 4.56 -45.44 11.06
C THR A 9 4.14 -44.05 10.60
N ALA A 10 2.93 -43.62 10.98
CA ALA A 10 2.46 -42.27 10.73
C ALA A 10 3.17 -41.29 11.69
N ALA A 11 4.06 -40.47 11.16
CA ALA A 11 4.66 -39.37 11.91
C ALA A 11 3.71 -38.15 11.93
N ARG A 12 3.57 -37.50 13.08
CA ARG A 12 2.79 -36.27 13.24
C ARG A 12 3.37 -35.19 12.32
N THR A 13 2.62 -34.71 11.35
CA THR A 13 3.09 -33.65 10.44
C THR A 13 3.43 -32.40 11.25
N PRO A 14 4.69 -31.92 11.24
CA PRO A 14 5.03 -30.68 11.93
C PRO A 14 4.21 -29.53 11.33
N SER A 15 3.67 -28.68 12.22
CA SER A 15 2.83 -27.55 11.82
C SER A 15 3.33 -26.26 12.45
N LEU A 16 3.31 -25.19 11.67
CA LEU A 16 3.65 -23.83 12.12
C LEU A 16 2.38 -23.00 12.22
N LEU A 17 2.17 -22.36 13.37
CA LEU A 17 1.09 -21.41 13.59
C LEU A 17 1.67 -19.99 13.63
N VAL A 18 1.12 -19.10 12.82
CA VAL A 18 1.52 -17.69 12.77
C VAL A 18 0.30 -16.81 12.99
N SER A 19 0.42 -15.89 13.93
CA SER A 19 -0.53 -14.81 14.16
C SER A 19 0.23 -13.49 14.27
N THR A 20 -0.37 -12.41 13.80
CA THR A 20 0.22 -11.07 13.86
C THR A 20 -0.68 -10.17 14.69
N LYS A 21 -0.17 -9.65 15.80
CA LYS A 21 -0.88 -8.67 16.61
C LYS A 21 -0.32 -7.28 16.35
N LEU A 22 -1.18 -6.34 15.99
CA LEU A 22 -0.79 -4.94 15.80
C LEU A 22 -0.84 -4.17 17.11
N ASN A 23 0.05 -3.20 17.24
CA ASN A 23 -0.07 -2.17 18.25
C ASN A 23 -0.70 -0.94 17.60
N GLU A 24 -2.03 -0.94 17.52
CA GLU A 24 -2.80 0.10 16.85
C GLU A 24 -2.55 1.48 17.44
N ALA A 25 -2.46 1.60 18.77
CA ALA A 25 -2.17 2.86 19.45
C ALA A 25 -0.85 3.47 18.96
N ASN A 26 0.21 2.66 18.82
CA ASN A 26 1.50 3.13 18.31
C ASN A 26 1.44 3.49 16.82
N ILE A 27 0.67 2.75 16.01
CA ILE A 27 0.52 3.02 14.57
C ILE A 27 -0.24 4.33 14.36
N ILE A 28 -1.39 4.52 15.02
CA ILE A 28 -2.20 5.75 14.95
C ILE A 28 -1.38 6.95 15.41
N LYS A 29 -0.61 6.79 16.49
CA LYS A 29 0.26 7.87 16.99
C LYS A 29 1.35 8.26 15.99
N LYS A 30 1.95 7.30 15.27
CA LYS A 30 3.04 7.58 14.31
C LYS A 30 2.52 8.09 12.96
N PHE A 31 1.34 7.65 12.56
CA PHE A 31 0.76 7.92 11.24
C PHE A 31 -0.70 8.40 11.39
N PRO A 32 -0.89 9.58 12.03
CA PRO A 32 -2.23 10.09 12.27
C PRO A 32 -2.91 10.47 10.95
N ASN A 33 -4.24 10.33 10.92
CA ASN A 33 -5.08 10.74 9.80
C ASN A 33 -4.77 10.06 8.45
N MET A 34 -4.18 8.85 8.47
CA MET A 34 -3.91 8.09 7.24
C MET A 34 -4.65 6.75 7.15
N ASP A 35 -5.45 6.40 8.16
CA ASP A 35 -5.96 5.04 8.35
C ASP A 35 -4.86 3.96 8.22
N ALA A 36 -3.69 4.26 8.78
CA ALA A 36 -2.53 3.36 8.69
C ALA A 36 -2.81 2.01 9.36
N CYS A 37 -3.62 1.95 10.42
CA CYS A 37 -3.99 0.68 11.05
C CYS A 37 -4.64 -0.29 10.07
N ALA A 38 -5.60 0.16 9.26
CA ALA A 38 -6.24 -0.68 8.25
C ALA A 38 -5.22 -1.22 7.24
N ALA A 39 -4.29 -0.38 6.76
CA ALA A 39 -3.24 -0.82 5.84
C ALA A 39 -2.28 -1.85 6.48
N PHE A 40 -1.86 -1.63 7.73
CA PHE A 40 -1.01 -2.58 8.45
C PHE A 40 -1.73 -3.91 8.69
N ALA A 41 -3.02 -3.88 9.04
CA ALA A 41 -3.84 -5.07 9.25
C ALA A 41 -4.01 -5.87 7.97
N TYR A 42 -4.29 -5.17 6.87
CA TYR A 42 -4.42 -5.74 5.53
C TYR A 42 -3.12 -6.39 5.05
N VAL A 43 -1.99 -5.67 5.10
CA VAL A 43 -0.70 -6.14 4.57
C VAL A 43 -0.13 -7.30 5.38
N LEU A 44 -0.27 -7.25 6.71
CA LEU A 44 0.26 -8.28 7.61
C LEU A 44 -0.73 -9.39 7.94
N ASN A 45 -1.95 -9.29 7.41
CA ASN A 45 -3.05 -10.24 7.65
C ASN A 45 -3.27 -10.47 9.16
N ALA A 46 -3.40 -9.37 9.91
CA ALA A 46 -3.36 -9.38 11.38
C ALA A 46 -4.49 -10.18 12.04
N GLU A 47 -5.66 -10.25 11.42
CA GLU A 47 -6.84 -10.92 11.98
C GLU A 47 -6.86 -12.42 11.72
N ALA A 48 -6.04 -12.92 10.78
CA ALA A 48 -6.06 -14.33 10.40
C ALA A 48 -4.86 -15.09 10.96
N THR A 49 -5.17 -16.17 11.66
CA THR A 49 -4.17 -17.14 12.10
C THR A 49 -3.86 -18.09 10.95
N LYS A 50 -2.60 -18.13 10.51
CA LYS A 50 -2.15 -19.01 9.44
C LYS A 50 -1.58 -20.29 10.04
N LYS A 51 -2.09 -21.43 9.61
CA LYS A 51 -1.56 -22.74 9.95
C LYS A 51 -0.92 -23.36 8.71
N TYR A 52 0.38 -23.61 8.78
CA TYR A 52 1.14 -24.25 7.71
C TYR A 52 1.47 -25.68 8.09
N PHE A 53 1.37 -26.59 7.12
CA PHE A 53 1.83 -27.97 7.23
C PHE A 53 3.04 -28.16 6.31
N GLY A 54 4.06 -28.90 6.74
CA GLY A 54 5.23 -29.21 5.90
C GLY A 54 6.42 -28.24 6.08
N SER A 55 7.09 -27.88 4.97
CA SER A 55 8.45 -27.29 4.94
C SER A 55 8.55 -25.78 5.20
N ARG A 56 7.43 -25.10 5.52
CA ARG A 56 7.42 -23.67 5.82
C ARG A 56 8.15 -23.42 7.14
N SER A 57 9.23 -22.64 7.10
CA SER A 57 10.02 -22.34 8.30
C SER A 57 9.66 -21.00 8.93
N LEU A 58 9.89 -20.89 10.24
CA LEU A 58 9.77 -19.62 10.96
C LEU A 58 10.62 -18.52 10.31
N ALA A 59 11.84 -18.85 9.88
CA ALA A 59 12.74 -17.90 9.22
C ALA A 59 12.15 -17.35 7.91
N GLN A 60 11.46 -18.18 7.13
CA GLN A 60 10.76 -17.73 5.92
C GLN A 60 9.62 -16.77 6.26
N GLU A 61 8.78 -17.10 7.25
CA GLU A 61 7.67 -16.25 7.71
C GLU A 61 8.18 -14.90 8.22
N THR A 62 9.22 -14.90 9.07
CA THR A 62 9.83 -13.67 9.57
C THR A 62 10.39 -12.81 8.43
N ARG A 63 11.06 -13.43 7.45
CA ARG A 63 11.59 -12.71 6.29
C ARG A 63 10.48 -12.06 5.46
N MET A 64 9.40 -12.80 5.19
CA MET A 64 8.25 -12.28 4.46
C MET A 64 7.58 -11.13 5.23
N ALA A 65 7.28 -11.30 6.51
CA ALA A 65 6.69 -10.26 7.34
C ALA A 65 7.56 -8.99 7.37
N ARG A 66 8.89 -9.13 7.48
CA ARG A 66 9.84 -8.00 7.41
C ARG A 66 9.79 -7.28 6.07
N SER A 67 9.74 -8.02 4.96
CA SER A 67 9.64 -7.43 3.62
C SER A 67 8.34 -6.64 3.45
N LEU A 68 7.22 -7.21 3.87
CA LEU A 68 5.90 -6.58 3.81
C LEU A 68 5.87 -5.30 4.64
N LEU A 69 6.39 -5.36 5.87
CA LEU A 69 6.48 -4.21 6.75
C LEU A 69 7.38 -3.12 6.16
N HIS A 70 8.54 -3.48 5.60
CA HIS A 70 9.45 -2.51 4.99
C HIS A 70 8.80 -1.78 3.82
N ASN A 71 8.09 -2.51 2.96
CA ASN A 71 7.36 -1.94 1.84
C ASN A 71 6.30 -0.93 2.30
N LEU A 72 5.47 -1.30 3.28
CA LEU A 72 4.45 -0.40 3.82
C LEU A 72 5.07 0.83 4.50
N LEU A 73 6.15 0.65 5.27
CA LEU A 73 6.85 1.76 5.90
C LEU A 73 7.43 2.73 4.86
N ASP A 74 8.01 2.22 3.78
CA ASP A 74 8.56 3.05 2.71
C ASP A 74 7.47 3.90 2.03
N VAL A 75 6.29 3.33 1.79
CA VAL A 75 5.10 4.05 1.30
C VAL A 75 4.74 5.20 2.24
N VAL A 76 4.52 4.91 3.52
CA VAL A 76 4.05 5.90 4.49
C VAL A 76 5.08 7.00 4.73
N GLN A 77 6.37 6.66 4.80
CA GLN A 77 7.46 7.63 4.91
C GLN A 77 7.53 8.55 3.68
N LYS A 78 7.29 8.02 2.47
CA LYS A 78 7.24 8.82 1.24
C LYS A 78 6.04 9.76 1.20
N LEU A 79 4.89 9.33 1.71
CA LEU A 79 3.72 10.20 1.85
C LEU A 79 3.98 11.33 2.85
N GLN A 80 4.56 11.03 4.01
CA GLN A 80 4.94 12.06 4.99
C GLN A 80 5.92 13.06 4.39
N LYS A 81 6.95 12.58 3.68
CA LYS A 81 7.91 13.44 2.98
C LYS A 81 7.23 14.31 1.93
N ALA A 82 6.37 13.73 1.08
CA ALA A 82 5.63 14.47 0.07
C ALA A 82 4.76 15.58 0.68
N ARG A 83 4.16 15.34 1.85
CA ARG A 83 3.29 16.30 2.55
C ARG A 83 4.07 17.49 3.09
N ILE A 84 5.32 17.27 3.49
CA ILE A 84 6.22 18.35 3.93
C ILE A 84 6.72 19.16 2.72
N GLU A 85 6.99 18.49 1.59
CA GLU A 85 7.56 19.14 0.40
C GLU A 85 6.52 19.88 -0.46
N SER A 86 5.24 19.51 -0.39
CA SER A 86 4.21 20.05 -1.29
C SER A 86 3.10 20.77 -0.55
N ILE A 87 2.95 22.07 -0.84
CA ILE A 87 1.86 22.90 -0.32
C ILE A 87 0.48 22.44 -0.79
N ASN A 88 0.40 21.81 -1.96
CA ASN A 88 -0.86 21.35 -2.52
C ASN A 88 -1.31 20.01 -1.92
N PHE A 89 -0.42 19.23 -1.31
CA PHE A 89 -0.74 17.90 -0.82
C PHE A 89 -1.31 17.94 0.60
N VAL A 90 -2.61 17.69 0.72
CA VAL A 90 -3.35 17.98 1.96
C VAL A 90 -3.55 16.72 2.80
N ASP A 91 -3.85 15.59 2.17
CA ASP A 91 -4.22 14.38 2.89
C ASP A 91 -3.91 13.09 2.13
N ALA A 92 -3.65 12.01 2.88
CA ALA A 92 -3.39 10.68 2.34
C ALA A 92 -4.07 9.64 3.25
N THR A 93 -5.04 8.89 2.74
CA THR A 93 -5.81 7.95 3.55
C THR A 93 -5.89 6.58 2.85
N PHE A 94 -5.54 5.52 3.57
CA PHE A 94 -5.76 4.15 3.10
C PHE A 94 -7.25 3.78 3.20
N ILE A 95 -7.72 3.00 2.23
CA ILE A 95 -9.11 2.56 2.17
C ILE A 95 -9.09 1.06 1.92
N SER A 96 -9.45 0.28 2.94
CA SER A 96 -9.62 -1.17 2.83
C SER A 96 -11.08 -1.49 2.52
N ALA A 97 -11.45 -1.46 1.24
CA ALA A 97 -12.83 -1.74 0.81
C ALA A 97 -13.23 -3.21 0.98
N SER A 98 -12.25 -4.13 0.96
CA SER A 98 -12.45 -5.56 1.20
C SER A 98 -11.14 -6.23 1.64
N VAL A 99 -11.19 -7.51 2.01
CA VAL A 99 -10.00 -8.33 2.30
C VAL A 99 -9.06 -8.45 1.09
N GLU A 100 -9.61 -8.26 -0.12
CA GLU A 100 -8.85 -8.42 -1.36
C GLU A 100 -8.30 -7.13 -1.92
N ARG A 101 -8.80 -5.97 -1.49
CA ARG A 101 -8.45 -4.68 -2.09
C ARG A 101 -8.06 -3.64 -1.06
N LEU A 102 -6.86 -3.09 -1.22
CA LEU A 102 -6.38 -1.94 -0.47
C LEU A 102 -6.11 -0.81 -1.44
N ASP A 103 -6.79 0.31 -1.25
CA ASP A 103 -6.55 1.53 -2.00
C ASP A 103 -5.87 2.58 -1.12
N LEU A 104 -5.23 3.56 -1.76
CA LEU A 104 -4.71 4.76 -1.13
C LEU A 104 -5.24 5.98 -1.87
N GLN A 105 -6.02 6.80 -1.17
CA GLN A 105 -6.51 8.07 -1.65
C GLN A 105 -5.53 9.19 -1.29
N LEU A 106 -5.07 9.93 -2.28
CA LEU A 106 -4.29 11.14 -2.12
C LEU A 106 -5.16 12.34 -2.47
N SER A 107 -5.19 13.35 -1.59
CA SER A 107 -5.99 14.56 -1.78
C SER A 107 -5.07 15.78 -1.92
N PHE A 108 -5.25 16.50 -3.02
CA PHE A 108 -4.52 17.72 -3.33
C PHE A 108 -5.49 18.89 -3.49
N VAL A 109 -5.09 20.07 -3.04
CA VAL A 109 -5.87 21.31 -3.17
C VAL A 109 -4.95 22.43 -3.64
N ASN A 110 -5.35 23.13 -4.68
CA ASN A 110 -4.81 24.44 -5.01
C ASN A 110 -5.84 25.50 -4.60
N VAL A 111 -5.50 26.28 -3.58
CA VAL A 111 -6.37 27.33 -3.02
C VAL A 111 -6.58 28.48 -4.00
N ASN A 112 -5.55 28.85 -4.77
CA ASN A 112 -5.61 29.96 -5.72
C ASN A 112 -6.60 29.68 -6.85
N SER A 113 -6.64 28.43 -7.32
CA SER A 113 -7.56 28.00 -8.38
C SER A 113 -8.82 27.31 -7.85
N TYR A 114 -9.03 27.28 -6.53
CA TYR A 114 -10.13 26.57 -5.85
C TYR A 114 -10.36 25.15 -6.39
N THR A 115 -9.26 24.45 -6.70
CA THR A 115 -9.29 23.13 -7.35
C THR A 115 -8.92 22.06 -6.34
N LYS A 116 -9.71 20.99 -6.27
CA LYS A 116 -9.37 19.78 -5.51
C LYS A 116 -9.17 18.61 -6.47
N MET A 117 -8.11 17.84 -6.26
CA MET A 117 -7.84 16.60 -6.99
C MET A 117 -7.69 15.45 -6.02
N ASN A 118 -8.45 14.39 -6.25
CA ASN A 118 -8.33 13.12 -5.53
C ASN A 118 -7.75 12.08 -6.48
N VAL A 119 -6.76 11.34 -6.01
CA VAL A 119 -6.04 10.33 -6.78
C VAL A 119 -6.12 9.03 -6.01
N MET A 120 -6.59 7.97 -6.66
CA MET A 120 -6.69 6.65 -6.06
C MET A 120 -5.63 5.73 -6.66
N LEU A 121 -4.84 5.14 -5.76
CA LEU A 121 -3.80 4.16 -6.08
C LEU A 121 -4.25 2.80 -5.57
N ASP A 122 -4.08 1.77 -6.38
CA ASP A 122 -4.23 0.39 -5.92
C ASP A 122 -2.93 -0.02 -5.19
N MET A 123 -3.07 -0.33 -3.90
CA MET A 123 -2.00 -0.74 -3.00
C MET A 123 -2.08 -2.21 -2.60
N THR A 124 -2.96 -2.99 -3.25
CA THR A 124 -3.17 -4.42 -3.01
C THR A 124 -1.86 -5.22 -3.09
N TRP A 125 -0.96 -4.84 -4.00
CA TRP A 125 0.36 -5.47 -4.18
C TRP A 125 1.28 -5.43 -2.96
N LEU A 126 0.99 -4.55 -1.99
CA LEU A 126 1.75 -4.49 -0.73
C LEU A 126 1.67 -5.80 0.05
N LYS A 127 0.51 -6.49 0.07
CA LYS A 127 0.35 -7.78 0.77
C LYS A 127 1.15 -8.92 0.12
N HIS A 128 1.58 -8.74 -1.12
CA HIS A 128 2.38 -9.70 -1.88
C HIS A 128 3.89 -9.37 -1.85
N GLY A 129 4.29 -8.25 -1.24
CA GLY A 129 5.69 -7.84 -1.18
C GLY A 129 6.26 -7.37 -2.53
N VAL A 130 5.40 -7.08 -3.50
CA VAL A 130 5.79 -6.74 -4.88
C VAL A 130 6.21 -5.27 -5.02
N TYR A 131 5.90 -4.42 -4.04
CA TYR A 131 6.42 -3.06 -4.00
C TYR A 131 7.97 -3.06 -3.88
N PRO A 132 8.69 -2.22 -4.65
CA PRO A 132 8.20 -1.07 -5.39
C PRO A 132 8.10 -1.25 -6.91
N SER A 133 7.43 -2.31 -7.36
CA SER A 133 7.00 -2.46 -8.77
C SER A 133 5.94 -1.41 -9.15
N ASP A 134 5.47 -1.41 -10.40
CA ASP A 134 4.62 -0.36 -10.98
C ASP A 134 3.33 -0.09 -10.17
N ILE A 135 3.32 1.00 -9.39
CA ILE A 135 2.09 1.59 -8.85
C ILE A 135 1.51 2.52 -9.91
N ILE A 136 0.33 2.20 -10.42
CA ILE A 136 -0.37 3.04 -11.40
C ILE A 136 -1.67 3.54 -10.77
N PRO A 137 -1.98 4.86 -10.83
CA PRO A 137 -3.30 5.34 -10.45
C PRO A 137 -4.36 4.70 -11.33
N HIS A 138 -5.32 4.03 -10.72
CA HIS A 138 -6.46 3.50 -11.47
C HIS A 138 -7.59 4.52 -11.58
N SER A 139 -7.62 5.56 -10.73
CA SER A 139 -8.51 6.71 -10.95
C SER A 139 -7.91 8.04 -10.48
N ILE A 140 -8.21 9.10 -11.23
CA ILE A 140 -7.89 10.50 -10.91
C ILE A 140 -9.17 11.30 -11.11
N GLN A 141 -9.66 11.92 -10.04
CA GLN A 141 -10.87 12.74 -10.03
C GLN A 141 -10.49 14.18 -9.71
N VAL A 142 -11.00 15.12 -10.51
CA VAL A 142 -10.76 16.56 -10.33
C VAL A 142 -12.10 17.25 -10.13
N SER A 143 -12.24 17.97 -9.03
CA SER A 143 -13.39 18.83 -8.76
C SER A 143 -12.97 20.30 -8.77
N ARG A 144 -13.73 21.12 -9.50
CA ARG A 144 -13.59 22.57 -9.59
C ARG A 144 -14.93 23.24 -9.38
N THR A 145 -14.93 24.42 -8.76
CA THR A 145 -16.10 25.30 -8.66
C THR A 145 -16.44 25.99 -9.99
N LYS A 146 -15.53 26.03 -10.97
CA LYS A 146 -15.77 26.57 -12.34
C LYS A 146 -15.47 25.53 -13.43
N LYS A 147 -16.38 25.41 -14.41
CA LYS A 147 -16.58 24.24 -15.29
C LYS A 147 -15.62 24.08 -16.47
N SER A 148 -14.54 24.85 -16.60
CA SER A 148 -13.57 24.70 -17.70
C SER A 148 -12.19 24.22 -17.21
N ASN A 149 -11.65 23.20 -17.90
CA ASN A 149 -10.30 22.61 -17.78
C ASN A 149 -10.08 21.46 -16.76
N SER A 150 -11.11 20.87 -16.17
CA SER A 150 -10.97 19.70 -15.27
C SER A 150 -10.38 18.47 -15.98
N GLU A 151 -10.85 18.17 -17.19
CA GLU A 151 -10.38 17.02 -17.98
C GLU A 151 -8.92 17.21 -18.42
N ALA A 152 -8.55 18.41 -18.88
CA ALA A 152 -7.18 18.72 -19.28
C ALA A 152 -6.18 18.55 -18.13
N LEU A 153 -6.52 19.05 -16.93
CA LEU A 153 -5.69 18.88 -15.74
C LEU A 153 -5.57 17.41 -15.33
N SER A 154 -6.66 16.64 -15.41
CA SER A 154 -6.65 15.21 -15.13
C SER A 154 -5.77 14.44 -16.14
N ALA A 155 -5.84 14.79 -17.43
CA ALA A 155 -5.04 14.18 -18.49
C ALA A 155 -3.56 14.52 -18.32
N GLN A 156 -3.24 15.78 -18.00
CA GLN A 156 -1.88 16.22 -17.71
C GLN A 156 -1.29 15.47 -16.50
N ALA A 157 -2.06 15.35 -15.41
CA ALA A 157 -1.64 14.60 -14.23
C ALA A 157 -1.40 13.12 -14.58
N LYS A 158 -2.31 12.47 -15.33
CA LYS A 158 -2.13 11.10 -15.80
C LYS A 158 -0.87 10.95 -16.66
N ALA A 159 -0.64 11.86 -17.61
CA ALA A 159 0.53 11.82 -18.49
C ALA A 159 1.84 11.97 -17.69
N ALA A 160 1.88 12.92 -16.75
CA ALA A 160 3.04 13.12 -15.88
C ALA A 160 3.35 11.89 -15.03
N VAL A 161 2.30 11.23 -14.49
CA VAL A 161 2.47 10.01 -13.69
C VAL A 161 2.91 8.81 -14.54
N ASN A 162 2.40 8.67 -15.77
CA ASN A 162 2.78 7.60 -16.68
C ASN A 162 4.27 7.68 -17.07
N ASN A 163 4.84 8.89 -17.10
CA ASN A 163 6.26 9.10 -17.40
C ASN A 163 7.20 8.82 -16.21
N LEU A 164 6.66 8.56 -15.00
CA LEU A 164 7.50 8.23 -13.86
C LEU A 164 8.14 6.85 -14.04
N ARG A 165 9.39 6.72 -13.61
CA ARG A 165 10.07 5.43 -13.53
C ARG A 165 9.46 4.56 -12.42
N ALA A 166 9.41 3.24 -12.65
CA ALA A 166 9.14 2.28 -11.58
C ALA A 166 10.18 2.40 -10.45
N GLY A 167 9.82 2.01 -9.23
CA GLY A 167 10.76 1.93 -8.12
C GLY A 167 10.25 2.58 -6.82
N CYS A 168 11.04 2.41 -5.76
CA CYS A 168 10.81 3.11 -4.51
C CYS A 168 10.92 4.60 -4.86
N PHE A 169 10.23 5.57 -4.27
CA PHE A 169 10.14 6.96 -4.75
C PHE A 169 9.07 7.19 -5.81
N ARG A 170 8.49 6.15 -6.42
CA ARG A 170 7.38 6.36 -7.36
C ARG A 170 6.21 7.12 -6.73
N ILE A 171 5.83 6.82 -5.49
CA ILE A 171 4.80 7.57 -4.76
C ILE A 171 5.20 9.03 -4.53
N LEU A 172 6.44 9.27 -4.09
CA LEU A 172 6.94 10.63 -3.87
C LEU A 172 6.97 11.42 -5.19
N GLY A 173 7.46 10.80 -6.27
CA GLY A 173 7.47 11.37 -7.62
C GLY A 173 6.06 11.67 -8.11
N LEU A 174 5.11 10.76 -7.88
CA LEU A 174 3.70 10.95 -8.20
C LEU A 174 3.13 12.16 -7.47
N CYS A 175 3.33 12.25 -6.15
CA CYS A 175 2.87 13.40 -5.39
C CYS A 175 3.47 14.71 -5.92
N ARG A 176 4.76 14.71 -6.28
CA ARG A 176 5.43 15.88 -6.87
C ARG A 176 4.86 16.25 -8.24
N CYS A 177 4.71 15.29 -9.14
CA CYS A 177 4.15 15.52 -10.48
C CYS A 177 2.74 16.10 -10.43
N ILE A 178 1.89 15.55 -9.56
CA ILE A 178 0.51 16.03 -9.41
C ILE A 178 0.50 17.43 -8.79
N SER A 179 1.32 17.65 -7.77
CA SER A 179 1.45 18.97 -7.16
C SER A 179 1.93 20.03 -8.16
N GLN A 180 2.88 19.70 -9.02
CA GLN A 180 3.37 20.58 -10.09
C GLN A 180 2.29 20.85 -11.14
N ALA A 181 1.57 19.82 -11.59
CA ALA A 181 0.46 19.98 -12.54
C ALA A 181 -0.64 20.89 -11.98
N MET A 182 -0.89 20.83 -10.67
CA MET A 182 -1.87 21.69 -10.01
C MET A 182 -1.39 23.12 -9.76
N SER A 183 -0.08 23.39 -9.79
CA SER A 183 0.48 24.74 -9.56
C SER A 183 0.62 25.57 -10.84
N GLN A 184 0.30 25.00 -12.01
CA GLN A 184 0.23 25.71 -13.30
C GLN A 184 -1.14 26.36 -13.49
#